data_AF-A0A0E4CYU0-F1
#
_entry.id   AF-A0A0E4CYU0-F1
#
_cell.length_a   1.000
_cell.length_b   1.000
_cell.length_c   1.000
_cell.angle_alpha   90.00
_cell.angle_beta   90.00
_cell.angle_gamma   90.00
#
_symmetry.space_group_name_H-M   'P 1'
#
loop_
_entity.id
_entity.type
_entity.pdbx_description
1 polymer ?
#
loop_
_entity_poly.entity_id
_entity_poly.type
_entity_poly.pdbx_seq_one_letter_code
_entity_poly.pdbx_strand_id
1 'polypeptide(L)' 'MEEDYYCPLLNKVIQLGLCMDINYERTKIANFNILPELGINKEEADQCCTKCPHLPFKK' A
#
# COMPACT_ATOMS: atom_id res chain seq x y z
N MET A 1 18.48 0.93 4.38
CA MET A 1 18.54 0.14 3.13
C MET A 1 17.11 0.12 2.65
N GLU A 2 16.80 0.75 1.53
CA GLU A 2 15.44 0.77 0.99
C GLU A 2 15.15 -0.63 0.47
N GLU A 3 14.20 -1.33 1.10
CA GLU A 3 13.79 -2.67 0.69
C GLU A 3 12.80 -2.55 -0.47
N ASP A 4 13.22 -3.04 -1.63
CA ASP A 4 12.37 -3.17 -2.81
C ASP A 4 11.67 -4.52 -2.79
N TYR A 5 10.38 -4.53 -3.13
CA TYR A 5 9.60 -5.76 -3.20
C TYR A 5 8.51 -5.66 -4.28
N TYR A 6 8.02 -6.80 -4.75
CA TYR A 6 6.93 -6.83 -5.72
C TYR A 6 5.59 -6.54 -5.05
N CYS A 7 4.89 -5.49 -5.50
CA CYS A 7 3.57 -5.13 -5.01
C CYS A 7 2.48 -5.67 -5.97
N PRO A 8 1.62 -6.61 -5.53
CA PRO A 8 0.55 -7.15 -6.37
C PRO A 8 -0.53 -6.11 -6.73
N LEU A 9 -0.75 -5.12 -5.86
CA LEU A 9 -1.72 -4.04 -6.11
C LEU A 9 -1.29 -3.16 -7.30
N LEU A 10 0.01 -2.86 -7.39
CA LEU A 10 0.58 -2.01 -8.43
C LEU A 10 1.17 -2.79 -9.61
N ASN A 11 1.20 -4.11 -9.50
CA ASN A 11 1.77 -5.03 -10.49
C ASN A 11 3.21 -4.65 -10.90
N LYS A 12 4.03 -4.18 -9.94
CA LYS A 12 5.42 -3.75 -10.15
C LYS A 12 6.25 -3.81 -8.87
N VAL A 13 7.57 -3.75 -9.01
CA VAL A 13 8.49 -3.59 -7.87
C VAL A 13 8.39 -2.16 -7.34
N ILE A 14 8.23 -2.01 -6.02
CA ILE A 14 8.19 -0.72 -5.34
C ILE A 14 9.03 -0.75 -4.07
N GLN A 15 9.37 0.44 -3.61
CA GLN A 15 10.00 0.64 -2.31
C GLN A 15 9.00 0.43 -1.16
N LEU A 16 9.49 -0.08 -0.03
CA LEU A 16 8.70 -0.24 1.19
C LEU A 16 8.01 1.07 1.62
N GLY A 17 8.64 2.24 1.41
CA GLY A 17 8.02 3.54 1.72
C GLY A 17 6.67 3.74 1.04
N LEU A 18 6.58 3.49 -0.27
CA LEU A 18 5.32 3.60 -1.02
C LEU A 18 4.26 2.61 -0.53
N CYS A 19 4.66 1.41 -0.12
CA CYS A 19 3.75 0.46 0.53
C CYS A 19 3.15 1.03 1.82
N MET A 20 3.99 1.65 2.65
CA MET A 20 3.59 2.23 3.92
C MET A 20 2.60 3.36 3.69
N ASP A 21 2.87 4.24 2.73
CA ASP A 21 1.98 5.37 2.41
C ASP A 21 0.58 4.89 1.99
N ILE A 22 0.52 3.90 1.09
CA ILE A 22 -0.73 3.26 0.67
C ILE A 22 -1.48 2.68 1.88
N ASN A 23 -0.76 1.98 2.77
CA ASN A 23 -1.37 1.36 3.94
C ASN A 23 -1.83 2.38 4.98
N TYR A 24 -1.07 3.45 5.24
CA TYR A 24 -1.44 4.52 6.15
C TYR A 24 -2.67 5.30 5.66
N GLU A 25 -2.76 5.53 4.35
CA GLU A 25 -3.90 6.24 3.76
C GLU A 25 -5.17 5.39 3.76
N ARG A 26 -5.10 4.14 3.27
CA ARG A 26 -6.30 3.27 3.25
C ARG A 26 -6.84 2.99 4.66
N THR A 27 -5.97 2.96 5.67
CA THR A 27 -6.34 2.77 7.09
C THR A 27 -6.76 4.06 7.79
N LYS A 28 -6.74 5.20 7.09
CA LYS A 28 -7.06 6.54 7.60
C LYS A 28 -6.14 7.03 8.74
N ILE A 29 -4.93 6.50 8.83
CA ILE A 29 -3.90 6.98 9.77
C ILE A 29 -3.28 8.29 9.26
N ALA A 30 -3.12 8.41 7.95
CA ALA A 30 -2.65 9.63 7.28
C ALA A 30 -3.48 9.91 6.02
N ASN A 31 -3.34 11.11 5.46
CA ASN A 31 -3.95 11.48 4.19
C ASN A 31 -2.88 12.09 3.29
N PHE A 32 -2.22 11.23 2.52
CA PHE A 32 -1.15 11.61 1.60
C PHE A 32 -1.67 11.91 0.18
N ASN A 33 -2.96 11.66 -0.08
CA ASN A 33 -3.58 11.58 -1.41
C ASN A 33 -2.91 10.57 -2.36
N ILE A 34 -2.20 9.57 -1.85
CA ILE A 34 -1.48 8.59 -2.67
C ILE A 34 -2.43 7.65 -3.41
N LEU A 35 -3.60 7.32 -2.84
CA LEU A 35 -4.56 6.44 -3.50
C LEU A 35 -5.15 7.09 -4.77
N PRO A 36 -5.66 8.35 -4.72
CA PRO A 36 -6.04 9.09 -5.92
C PRO A 36 -4.91 9.26 -6.93
N GLU A 37 -3.69 9.58 -6.48
CA GLU A 37 -2.54 9.80 -7.37
C GLU A 37 -2.16 8.53 -8.15
N LEU A 38 -2.31 7.37 -7.52
CA LEU A 38 -2.07 6.07 -8.15
C LEU A 38 -3.28 5.55 -8.95
N GLY A 39 -4.41 6.27 -8.92
CA GLY A 39 -5.65 5.85 -9.58
C GLY A 39 -6.28 4.61 -8.94
N ILE A 40 -6.06 4.39 -7.64
CA ILE A 40 -6.51 3.21 -6.89
C ILE A 40 -7.61 3.62 -5.95
N ASN A 41 -8.70 2.85 -5.91
CA ASN A 41 -9.71 3.06 -4.90
C ASN A 41 -9.39 2.28 -3.61
N LYS A 42 -9.96 2.74 -2.49
CA LYS A 42 -9.71 2.12 -1.18
C LYS A 42 -10.13 0.65 -1.13
N GLU A 43 -11.19 0.25 -1.83
CA GLU A 43 -11.70 -1.13 -1.80
C GLU A 43 -10.73 -2.11 -2.47
N GLU A 44 -10.16 -1.73 -3.62
CA GLU A 44 -9.11 -2.48 -4.31
C GLU A 44 -7.87 -2.63 -3.42
N ALA A 45 -7.43 -1.52 -2.82
CA ALA A 45 -6.32 -1.51 -1.89
C ALA A 45 -6.61 -2.42 -0.68
N ASP A 46 -7.82 -2.40 -0.12
CA ASP A 46 -8.17 -3.26 1.01
C ASP A 46 -8.21 -4.75 0.61
N GLN A 47 -8.78 -5.10 -0.54
CA GLN A 47 -8.84 -6.49 -1.02
C GLN A 47 -7.45 -7.09 -1.24
N CYS A 48 -6.51 -6.29 -1.76
CA CYS A 48 -5.14 -6.73 -2.00
C CYS A 48 -4.26 -6.65 -0.75
N CYS A 49 -4.24 -5.49 -0.08
CA CYS A 49 -3.28 -5.23 1.00
C CYS A 49 -3.61 -6.00 2.27
N THR A 50 -4.88 -6.22 2.64
CA THR A 50 -5.23 -6.97 3.87
C THR A 50 -4.73 -8.42 3.88
N LYS A 51 -4.46 -8.99 2.70
CA LYS A 51 -3.91 -10.34 2.51
C LYS A 51 -2.41 -10.32 2.21
N CYS A 52 -1.78 -9.15 2.14
CA CYS A 52 -0.39 -9.01 1.75
C CYS A 52 0.53 -9.57 2.86
N PRO A 53 1.53 -10.42 2.53
CA PRO A 53 2.49 -10.91 3.52
C PRO A 53 3.33 -9.77 4.14
N HIS A 54 3.47 -8.65 3.42
CA HIS A 54 4.16 -7.44 3.84
C HIS A 54 3.22 -6.41 4.49
N LEU A 55 2.05 -6.83 4.99
CA LEU A 55 1.16 -5.95 5.75
C LEU A 55 1.92 -5.38 6.96
N PRO A 56 2.13 -4.06 7.04
CA PRO A 56 2.93 -3.48 8.11
C PRO A 56 2.24 -3.54 9.47
N PHE A 57 0.90 -3.67 9.46
CA PHE A 57 0.07 -3.80 10.66
C PHE A 57 -0.50 -5.21 10.74
N LYS A 58 0.35 -6.22 10.92
CA LYS A 58 -0.17 -7.51 11.41
C LYS A 58 -0.88 -7.23 12.74
N LYS A 59 -2.16 -7.60 12.82
CA LYS A 59 -2.78 -7.90 14.10
C LYS A 59 -2.15 -9.16 14.67
#